data_AF-A0A1F7QAI5-F1
#
_entry.id   AF-A0A1F7QAI5-F1
#
_cell.length_a   1.000
_cell.length_b   1.000
_cell.length_c   1.000
_cell.angle_alpha   90.00
_cell.angle_beta   90.00
_cell.angle_gamma   90.00
#
_symmetry.space_group_name_H-M   'P 1'
#
loop_
_entity.id
_entity.type
_entity.pdbx_description
1 polymer ?
#
loop_
_entity_poly.entity_id
_entity_poly.type
_entity_poly.pdbx_seq_one_letter_code
_entity_poly.pdbx_strand_id
1 'polypeptide(L)'
;MKKSPVVLIALCGLVLAASPRPAPGGEVRHHIRGTTFASEVQQRMSGMKLKLNNHNGQTSFVEVGGFQLRFDIARTTVDIDCGTLCPDLGDGHFYVNDVSLQRANLSFGGSDFTLTLAFEGSGREVKGYHNKLGDDFMPDFQLNNLRLNFRARPKLTSSGDMSLEFSSPKMDAAIQATGGCKISGIDVCNKIFGSNRRIQKSVESSALGALNGSRIQSGLAAVLKLYLQSKNITGKILGVGVQNADLLITAQSSGGTPTVKHPLGTIQVAPASPAPASPSTTKPLAPAPGGTFQKRP
;
A
#
# COMPACT_ATOMS: atom_id res chain seq x y z
N MET A 1 -23.76 -55.43 -60.33
CA MET A 1 -24.07 -54.83 -59.01
C MET A 1 -22.93 -55.13 -58.04
N LYS A 2 -22.09 -54.13 -57.73
CA LYS A 2 -21.11 -54.17 -56.63
C LYS A 2 -21.23 -52.83 -55.90
N LYS A 3 -21.62 -52.87 -54.62
CA LYS A 3 -21.82 -51.70 -53.77
C LYS A 3 -20.49 -51.28 -53.14
N SER A 4 -20.11 -50.02 -53.31
CA SER A 4 -19.03 -49.37 -52.54
C SER A 4 -19.51 -49.03 -51.13
N PRO A 5 -18.67 -49.12 -50.10
CA PRO A 5 -18.99 -48.60 -48.78
C PRO A 5 -18.73 -47.09 -48.74
N VAL A 6 -19.73 -46.33 -48.32
CA VAL A 6 -19.60 -44.92 -47.96
C VAL A 6 -19.00 -44.85 -46.56
N VAL A 7 -17.81 -44.28 -46.44
CA VAL A 7 -17.17 -43.96 -45.15
C VAL A 7 -17.79 -42.67 -44.62
N LEU A 8 -18.55 -42.77 -43.53
CA LEU A 8 -19.12 -41.63 -42.82
C LEU A 8 -18.04 -41.04 -41.89
N ILE A 9 -17.43 -39.92 -42.29
CA ILE A 9 -16.51 -39.17 -41.43
C ILE A 9 -17.37 -38.35 -40.46
N ALA A 10 -17.42 -38.77 -39.19
CA ALA A 10 -17.99 -37.97 -38.12
C ALA A 10 -17.04 -36.80 -37.81
N LEU A 11 -17.40 -35.59 -38.25
CA LEU A 11 -16.82 -34.36 -37.72
C LEU A 11 -17.28 -34.20 -36.27
N CYS A 12 -16.44 -34.63 -35.31
CA CYS A 12 -16.51 -34.13 -33.94
C CYS A 12 -16.08 -32.66 -33.95
N GLY A 13 -17.04 -31.76 -34.16
CA GLY A 13 -16.87 -30.33 -33.91
C GLY A 13 -16.63 -30.12 -32.42
N LEU A 14 -15.38 -29.84 -32.06
CA LEU A 14 -15.02 -29.35 -30.74
C LEU A 14 -15.60 -27.94 -30.60
N VAL A 15 -16.81 -27.82 -30.08
CA VAL A 15 -17.38 -26.52 -29.68
C VAL A 15 -16.58 -26.07 -28.46
N LEU A 16 -15.53 -25.27 -28.67
CA LEU A 16 -14.99 -24.43 -27.60
C LEU A 16 -16.13 -23.52 -27.15
N ALA A 17 -16.80 -23.87 -26.06
CA ALA A 17 -17.73 -23.00 -25.38
C ALA A 17 -16.91 -21.78 -24.89
N ALA A 18 -16.85 -20.74 -25.71
CA ALA A 18 -16.38 -19.44 -25.28
C ALA A 18 -17.28 -19.02 -24.13
N SER A 19 -16.71 -18.91 -22.92
CA SER A 19 -17.44 -18.41 -21.75
C SER A 19 -18.17 -17.13 -22.16
N PRO A 20 -19.49 -17.02 -21.90
CA PRO A 20 -20.27 -15.89 -22.37
C PRO A 20 -19.64 -14.61 -21.86
N ARG A 21 -19.29 -13.72 -22.80
CA ARG A 21 -18.72 -12.42 -22.49
C ARG A 21 -19.76 -11.67 -21.63
N PRO A 22 -19.39 -11.12 -20.47
CA PRO A 22 -20.34 -10.41 -19.62
C PRO A 22 -20.94 -9.26 -20.43
N ALA A 23 -22.27 -9.18 -20.45
CA ALA A 23 -23.01 -8.16 -21.17
C ALA A 23 -22.50 -6.76 -20.79
N PRO A 24 -22.51 -5.78 -21.72
CA PRO A 24 -22.17 -4.40 -21.39
C PRO A 24 -22.98 -3.93 -20.18
N GLY A 25 -22.29 -3.39 -19.17
CA GLY A 25 -22.91 -2.97 -17.92
C GLY A 25 -23.06 -4.05 -16.85
N GLY A 26 -22.78 -5.32 -17.14
CA GLY A 26 -22.72 -6.40 -16.16
C GLY A 26 -21.50 -6.30 -15.23
N GLU A 27 -21.58 -6.87 -14.03
CA GLU A 27 -20.47 -6.84 -13.07
C GLU A 27 -19.41 -7.90 -13.38
N VAL A 28 -18.14 -7.52 -13.29
CA VAL A 28 -16.98 -8.41 -13.41
C VAL A 28 -16.17 -8.34 -12.14
N ARG A 29 -15.82 -9.50 -11.58
CA ARG A 29 -14.97 -9.63 -10.41
C ARG A 29 -13.56 -10.00 -10.82
N HIS A 30 -12.60 -9.25 -10.33
CA HIS A 30 -11.18 -9.48 -10.54
C HIS A 30 -10.54 -9.87 -9.21
N HIS A 31 -9.81 -10.97 -9.22
CA HIS A 31 -8.99 -11.43 -8.11
C HIS A 31 -7.53 -11.10 -8.41
N ILE A 32 -6.89 -10.32 -7.55
CA ILE A 32 -5.48 -10.01 -7.65
C ILE A 32 -4.81 -10.39 -6.34
N ARG A 33 -3.76 -11.22 -6.39
CA ARG A 33 -3.00 -11.56 -5.18
C ARG A 33 -2.54 -10.29 -4.47
N GLY A 34 -2.81 -10.19 -3.17
CA GLY A 34 -2.50 -9.00 -2.36
C GLY A 34 -1.01 -8.66 -2.40
N THR A 35 -0.13 -9.66 -2.40
CA THR A 35 1.32 -9.47 -2.54
C THR A 35 1.70 -8.85 -3.90
N THR A 36 1.09 -9.31 -4.99
CA THR A 36 1.28 -8.74 -6.33
C THR A 36 0.81 -7.29 -6.37
N PHE A 37 -0.40 -7.01 -5.87
CA PHE A 37 -0.93 -5.65 -5.77
C PHE A 37 0.03 -4.73 -4.99
N ALA A 38 0.46 -5.15 -3.79
CA ALA A 38 1.33 -4.35 -2.93
C ALA A 38 2.65 -4.01 -3.64
N SER A 39 3.29 -5.01 -4.26
CA SER A 39 4.57 -4.81 -4.96
C SER A 39 4.47 -3.86 -6.16
N GLU A 40 3.42 -3.98 -6.97
CA GLU A 40 3.25 -3.14 -8.16
C GLU A 40 2.80 -1.72 -7.80
N VAL A 41 1.92 -1.57 -6.81
CA VAL A 41 1.53 -0.25 -6.31
C VAL A 41 2.70 0.46 -5.64
N GLN A 42 3.52 -0.25 -4.86
CA GLN A 42 4.74 0.30 -4.28
C GLN A 42 5.66 0.88 -5.36
N GLN A 43 5.86 0.16 -6.49
CA GLN A 43 6.68 0.67 -7.60
C GLN A 43 6.12 1.99 -8.17
N ARG A 44 4.79 2.13 -8.21
CA ARG A 44 4.13 3.37 -8.69
C ARG A 44 4.12 4.50 -7.67
N MET A 45 4.24 4.18 -6.39
CA MET A 45 4.39 5.16 -5.30
C MET A 45 5.85 5.53 -5.01
N SER A 46 6.84 5.05 -5.79
CA SER A 46 8.26 5.35 -5.55
C SER A 46 8.59 6.85 -5.60
N GLY A 47 7.78 7.64 -6.31
CA GLY A 47 7.87 9.10 -6.35
C GLY A 47 7.15 9.84 -5.22
N MET A 48 6.60 9.13 -4.23
CA MET A 48 5.96 9.76 -3.07
C MET A 48 6.97 10.59 -2.29
N LYS A 49 6.57 11.80 -1.88
CA LYS A 49 7.34 12.64 -0.98
C LYS A 49 6.50 12.97 0.24
N LEU A 50 7.16 13.08 1.38
CA LEU A 50 6.56 13.58 2.61
C LEU A 50 7.64 14.34 3.37
N LYS A 51 7.34 15.58 3.76
CA LYS A 51 8.20 16.42 4.57
C LYS A 51 7.44 16.83 5.83
N LEU A 52 8.08 16.70 6.97
CA LEU A 52 7.57 17.11 8.28
C LEU A 52 8.40 18.29 8.76
N ASN A 53 7.78 19.46 8.92
CA ASN A 53 8.41 20.63 9.48
C ASN A 53 7.38 21.61 10.04
N ASN A 54 7.54 21.99 11.31
CA ASN A 54 6.86 23.13 11.93
C ASN A 54 7.84 24.08 12.66
N HIS A 55 9.14 23.85 12.55
CA HIS A 55 10.17 24.74 13.08
C HIS A 55 10.33 25.96 12.14
N ASN A 56 10.19 27.16 12.69
CA ASN A 56 10.23 28.44 11.96
C ASN A 56 9.17 28.59 10.84
N GLY A 57 8.10 27.80 10.87
CA GLY A 57 6.96 27.88 9.95
C GLY A 57 6.35 26.53 9.60
N GLN A 58 5.07 26.53 9.21
CA GLN A 58 4.36 25.31 8.78
C GLN A 58 4.64 25.01 7.31
N THR A 59 5.62 24.15 7.06
CA THR A 59 6.06 23.79 5.70
C THR A 59 5.97 22.29 5.42
N SER A 60 5.20 21.57 6.24
CA SER A 60 4.96 20.14 6.02
C SER A 60 4.11 19.92 4.77
N PHE A 61 4.44 18.88 4.00
CA PHE A 61 3.68 18.51 2.81
C PHE A 61 3.79 17.04 2.52
N VAL A 62 2.81 16.51 1.81
CA VAL A 62 2.82 15.18 1.20
C VAL A 62 2.52 15.31 -0.28
N GLU A 63 3.18 14.51 -1.11
CA GLU A 63 3.02 14.49 -2.56
C GLU A 63 2.92 13.05 -3.07
N VAL A 64 1.87 12.76 -3.83
CA VAL A 64 1.66 11.45 -4.47
C VAL A 64 1.12 11.67 -5.88
N GLY A 65 1.76 11.06 -6.88
CA GLY A 65 1.30 11.16 -8.28
C GLY A 65 1.23 12.59 -8.82
N GLY A 66 2.08 13.49 -8.32
CA GLY A 66 2.06 14.92 -8.67
C GLY A 66 1.05 15.77 -7.89
N PHE A 67 0.23 15.16 -7.03
CA PHE A 67 -0.71 15.88 -6.16
C PHE A 67 -0.07 16.17 -4.82
N GLN A 68 0.13 17.46 -4.52
CA GLN A 68 0.71 17.92 -3.25
C GLN A 68 -0.36 18.49 -2.31
N LEU A 69 -0.30 18.12 -1.03
CA LEU A 69 -1.08 18.72 0.04
C LEU A 69 -0.14 19.21 1.14
N ARG A 70 -0.25 20.50 1.49
CA ARG A 70 0.39 21.07 2.68
C ARG A 70 -0.48 20.82 3.90
N PHE A 71 0.15 20.64 5.05
CA PHE A 71 -0.53 20.44 6.31
C PHE A 71 0.31 20.96 7.47
N ASP A 72 -0.34 21.11 8.62
CA ASP A 72 0.30 21.64 9.81
C ASP A 72 0.58 20.53 10.81
N ILE A 73 1.72 20.64 11.48
CA ILE A 73 2.05 19.81 12.64
C ILE A 73 1.88 20.68 13.88
N ALA A 74 1.04 20.24 14.81
CA ALA A 74 0.87 20.94 16.06
C ALA A 74 2.19 20.95 16.84
N ARG A 75 2.56 22.13 17.33
CA ARG A 75 3.64 22.26 18.31
C ARG A 75 3.30 21.43 19.53
N THR A 76 4.27 20.70 20.05
CA THR A 76 4.08 19.95 21.30
C THR A 76 4.47 20.83 22.47
N THR A 77 3.52 21.10 23.37
CA THR A 77 3.80 21.80 24.64
C THR A 77 3.86 20.79 25.78
N VAL A 78 4.86 20.93 26.63
CA VAL A 78 5.05 20.12 27.83
C VAL A 78 5.39 21.04 28.98
N ASP A 79 4.63 20.90 30.06
CA ASP A 79 4.91 21.57 31.32
C ASP A 79 6.19 20.98 31.95
N ILE A 80 7.16 21.84 32.24
CA ILE A 80 8.45 21.48 32.83
C ILE A 80 8.35 21.65 34.35
N ASP A 81 7.42 20.89 34.92
CA ASP A 81 7.27 20.72 36.37
C ASP A 81 7.63 19.27 36.72
N CYS A 82 8.66 19.08 37.54
CA CYS A 82 9.06 17.79 38.06
C CYS A 82 8.73 17.59 39.54
N GLY A 83 7.78 18.38 40.04
CA GLY A 83 7.26 18.32 41.39
C GLY A 83 8.31 18.75 42.40
N THR A 84 8.55 17.92 43.41
CA THR A 84 9.52 18.25 44.48
C THR A 84 10.98 18.22 44.05
N LEU A 85 11.28 17.77 42.83
CA LEU A 85 12.65 17.55 42.35
C LEU A 85 13.25 18.74 41.58
N CYS A 86 12.42 19.70 41.15
CA CYS A 86 12.85 20.95 40.53
C CYS A 86 11.76 22.01 40.67
N PRO A 87 12.11 23.31 40.73
CA PRO A 87 11.12 24.37 40.65
C PRO A 87 10.34 24.26 39.33
N ASP A 88 9.06 24.66 39.35
CA ASP A 88 8.27 24.83 38.13
C ASP A 88 8.99 25.82 37.19
N LEU A 89 9.45 25.30 36.04
CA LEU A 89 10.15 26.09 35.04
C LEU A 89 9.19 26.66 33.99
N GLY A 90 7.95 26.17 33.91
CA GLY A 90 6.92 26.54 32.94
C GLY A 90 6.95 25.70 31.66
N ASP A 91 6.35 26.23 30.59
CA ASP A 91 6.12 25.48 29.35
C ASP A 91 7.35 25.35 28.44
N GLY A 92 7.73 24.11 28.17
CA GLY A 92 8.60 23.70 27.08
C GLY A 92 7.82 23.49 25.78
N HIS A 93 8.40 23.91 24.67
CA HIS A 93 7.85 23.80 23.33
C HIS A 93 8.76 22.97 22.43
N PHE A 94 8.19 22.01 21.71
CA PHE A 94 8.92 21.15 20.79
C PHE A 94 8.35 21.21 19.38
N TYR A 95 9.27 21.36 18.42
CA TYR A 95 8.98 21.54 17.00
C TYR A 95 9.70 20.44 16.20
N VAL A 96 8.98 19.81 15.26
CA VAL A 96 9.56 18.91 14.27
C VAL A 96 10.30 19.77 13.24
N ASN A 97 11.56 19.45 13.00
CA ASN A 97 12.47 20.22 12.18
C ASN A 97 12.98 19.38 11.01
N ASP A 98 12.57 19.78 9.80
CA ASP A 98 13.10 19.31 8.52
C ASP A 98 13.32 17.80 8.38
N VAL A 99 12.24 17.02 8.43
CA VAL A 99 12.30 15.56 8.29
C VAL A 99 11.71 15.12 6.96
N SER A 100 12.54 14.54 6.10
CA SER A 100 12.15 14.14 4.74
C SER A 100 12.02 12.63 4.58
N LEU A 101 11.00 12.21 3.82
CA LEU A 101 10.77 10.83 3.45
C LEU A 101 11.89 10.34 2.51
N GLN A 102 12.50 9.22 2.87
CA GLN A 102 13.46 8.52 2.01
C GLN A 102 12.83 7.38 1.23
N ARG A 103 11.88 6.66 1.83
CA ARG A 103 11.27 5.48 1.21
C ARG A 103 9.85 5.27 1.69
N ALA A 104 8.94 5.01 0.74
CA ALA A 104 7.63 4.43 1.01
C ALA A 104 7.61 2.96 0.58
N ASN A 105 7.05 2.09 1.43
CA ASN A 105 6.90 0.67 1.16
C ASN A 105 5.45 0.25 1.43
N LEU A 106 4.83 -0.47 0.51
CA LEU A 106 3.50 -1.05 0.70
C LEU A 106 3.65 -2.57 0.71
N SER A 107 3.21 -3.20 1.79
CA SER A 107 3.28 -4.65 1.98
C SER A 107 1.91 -5.23 2.28
N PHE A 108 1.73 -6.53 2.07
CA PHE A 108 0.49 -7.24 2.35
C PHE A 108 0.73 -8.31 3.42
N GLY A 109 -0.04 -8.24 4.51
CA GLY A 109 0.08 -9.13 5.66
C GLY A 109 -0.97 -10.24 5.73
N GLY A 110 -1.69 -10.51 4.64
CA GLY A 110 -2.71 -11.56 4.56
C GLY A 110 -4.15 -11.07 4.70
N SER A 111 -4.42 -10.09 5.57
CA SER A 111 -5.77 -9.51 5.73
C SER A 111 -5.84 -8.00 5.49
N ASP A 112 -4.70 -7.32 5.61
CA ASP A 112 -4.59 -5.87 5.47
C ASP A 112 -3.26 -5.52 4.76
N PHE A 113 -3.20 -4.33 4.20
CA PHE A 113 -1.95 -3.75 3.71
C PHE A 113 -1.29 -2.91 4.81
N THR A 114 0.03 -2.78 4.76
CA THR A 114 0.78 -1.88 5.62
C THR A 114 1.62 -0.95 4.76
N LEU A 115 1.38 0.36 4.90
CA LEU A 115 2.24 1.41 4.37
C LEU A 115 3.29 1.76 5.43
N THR A 116 4.55 1.55 5.10
CA THR A 116 5.70 1.97 5.92
C THR A 116 6.40 3.13 5.23
N LEU A 117 6.50 4.26 5.92
CA LEU A 117 7.20 5.46 5.51
C LEU A 117 8.49 5.56 6.32
N ALA A 118 9.64 5.43 5.68
CA ALA A 118 10.96 5.57 6.31
C ALA A 118 11.57 6.93 5.94
N PHE A 119 12.04 7.64 6.94
CA PHE A 119 12.57 9.00 6.80
C PHE A 119 14.09 9.02 6.94
N GLU A 120 14.68 10.16 6.60
CA GLU A 120 16.07 10.42 6.94
C GLU A 120 16.29 10.37 8.46
N GLY A 121 17.50 9.94 8.84
CA GLY A 121 17.87 9.71 10.24
C GLY A 121 19.17 10.43 10.60
N SER A 122 19.29 11.69 10.19
CA SER A 122 20.47 12.50 10.47
C SER A 122 20.08 13.93 10.78
N GLY A 123 20.52 14.43 11.93
CA GLY A 123 20.38 15.84 12.30
C GLY A 123 19.68 16.04 13.63
N ARG A 124 19.12 17.23 13.81
CA ARG A 124 18.25 17.57 14.94
C ARG A 124 16.82 17.66 14.41
N GLU A 125 16.10 16.54 14.42
CA GLU A 125 14.75 16.45 13.85
C GLU A 125 13.66 16.98 14.81
N VAL A 126 13.99 17.26 16.07
CA VAL A 126 13.12 17.98 17.01
C VAL A 126 13.89 19.08 17.71
N LYS A 127 13.41 20.33 17.63
CA LYS A 127 13.96 21.49 18.34
C LYS A 127 13.15 21.77 19.61
N GLY A 128 13.84 21.95 20.73
CA GLY A 128 13.24 22.43 21.98
C GLY A 128 13.35 23.96 22.13
N TYR A 129 12.37 24.58 22.78
CA TYR A 129 12.35 26.01 23.09
C TYR A 129 11.58 26.29 24.37
N HIS A 130 12.10 27.19 25.21
CA HIS A 130 11.43 27.64 26.42
C HIS A 130 11.25 29.16 26.41
N ASN A 131 10.05 29.64 26.75
CA ASN A 131 9.71 31.06 26.62
C ASN A 131 10.60 31.99 27.46
N LYS A 132 11.07 31.53 28.63
CA LYS A 132 11.91 32.34 29.55
C LYS A 132 13.40 32.03 29.49
N LEU A 133 13.74 30.79 29.11
CA LEU A 133 15.12 30.28 29.18
C LEU A 133 15.77 30.20 27.79
N GLY A 134 15.01 30.45 26.72
CA GLY A 134 15.51 30.31 25.36
C GLY A 134 15.60 28.85 24.91
N ASP A 135 16.33 28.62 23.83
CA ASP A 135 16.54 27.30 23.22
C ASP A 135 17.73 26.56 23.82
N ASP A 136 18.75 27.25 24.34
CA ASP A 136 19.97 26.66 24.90
C ASP A 136 19.72 25.73 26.10
N PHE A 137 18.65 25.99 26.85
CA PHE A 137 18.28 25.20 28.04
C PHE A 137 17.29 24.08 27.74
N MET A 138 16.81 23.98 26.49
CA MET A 138 15.88 22.94 26.08
C MET A 138 16.58 21.83 25.30
N PRO A 139 16.24 20.55 25.58
CA PRO A 139 16.76 19.47 24.76
C PRO A 139 16.24 19.56 23.33
N ASP A 140 17.16 19.44 22.39
CA ASP A 140 16.85 19.03 21.03
C ASP A 140 16.83 17.50 20.99
N PHE A 141 16.05 16.89 20.10
CA PHE A 141 16.04 15.43 19.92
C PHE A 141 16.42 15.04 18.51
N GLN A 142 17.22 13.99 18.44
CA GLN A 142 17.46 13.27 17.21
C GLN A 142 16.49 12.09 17.11
N LEU A 143 15.84 11.95 15.95
CA LEU A 143 14.93 10.88 15.59
C LEU A 143 15.65 9.87 14.69
N ASN A 144 16.34 8.92 15.32
CA ASN A 144 17.06 7.89 14.58
C ASN A 144 16.12 6.79 14.07
N ASN A 145 16.32 6.36 12.82
CA ASN A 145 15.54 5.31 12.18
C ASN A 145 14.02 5.56 12.19
N LEU A 146 13.60 6.82 12.01
CA LEU A 146 12.19 7.18 12.00
C LEU A 146 11.41 6.42 10.94
N ARG A 147 10.39 5.69 11.39
CA ARG A 147 9.41 5.00 10.55
C ARG A 147 8.00 5.35 11.01
N LEU A 148 7.13 5.67 10.07
CA LEU A 148 5.68 5.74 10.29
C LEU A 148 5.01 4.56 9.58
N ASN A 149 4.29 3.76 10.33
CA ASN A 149 3.55 2.62 9.85
C ASN A 149 2.05 2.94 9.89
N PHE A 150 1.34 2.62 8.82
CA PHE A 150 -0.10 2.76 8.71
C PHE A 150 -0.70 1.46 8.21
N ARG A 151 -1.83 1.06 8.79
CA ARG A 151 -2.70 0.08 8.14
C ARG A 151 -3.35 0.76 6.94
N ALA A 152 -3.26 0.12 5.78
CA ALA A 152 -3.85 0.58 4.53
C ALA A 152 -4.95 -0.39 4.07
N ARG A 153 -6.09 0.16 3.66
CA ARG A 153 -7.23 -0.61 3.15
C ARG A 153 -7.71 -0.05 1.82
N PRO A 154 -7.99 -0.91 0.83
CA PRO A 154 -8.70 -0.50 -0.37
C PRO A 154 -10.00 0.20 -0.01
N LYS A 155 -10.27 1.34 -0.65
CA LYS A 155 -11.54 2.05 -0.51
C LYS A 155 -12.04 2.53 -1.85
N LEU A 156 -13.35 2.71 -1.96
CA LEU A 156 -13.97 3.39 -3.09
C LEU A 156 -14.13 4.88 -2.73
N THR A 157 -13.69 5.77 -3.61
CA THR A 157 -13.95 7.20 -3.48
C THR A 157 -15.41 7.49 -3.86
N SER A 158 -15.91 8.68 -3.50
CA SER A 158 -17.23 9.14 -3.95
C SER A 158 -17.36 9.26 -5.47
N SER A 159 -16.24 9.42 -6.20
CA SER A 159 -16.21 9.42 -7.67
C SER A 159 -16.26 8.01 -8.29
N GLY A 160 -16.22 6.95 -7.48
CA GLY A 160 -16.16 5.57 -7.97
C GLY A 160 -14.77 5.13 -8.45
N ASP A 161 -13.72 5.83 -8.02
CA ASP A 161 -12.34 5.41 -8.22
C ASP A 161 -11.84 4.62 -6.99
N MET A 162 -10.86 3.74 -7.20
CA MET A 162 -10.20 3.05 -6.09
C MET A 162 -9.15 3.96 -5.45
N SER A 163 -9.07 3.98 -4.12
CA SER A 163 -7.98 4.60 -3.35
C SER A 163 -7.55 3.68 -2.19
N LEU A 164 -6.66 4.18 -1.31
CA LEU A 164 -6.26 3.55 -0.06
C LEU A 164 -6.64 4.45 1.12
N GLU A 165 -7.38 3.89 2.08
CA GLU A 165 -7.61 4.50 3.39
C GLU A 165 -6.49 4.10 4.35
N PHE A 166 -5.99 5.07 5.11
CA PHE A 166 -4.98 4.82 6.13
C PHE A 166 -5.58 4.91 7.53
N SER A 167 -5.11 4.04 8.42
CA SER A 167 -5.55 3.97 9.82
C SER A 167 -4.43 3.44 10.71
N SER A 168 -4.65 3.47 12.03
CA SER A 168 -3.72 2.92 13.04
C SER A 168 -2.27 3.40 12.84
N PRO A 169 -2.03 4.73 12.85
CA PRO A 169 -0.69 5.26 12.70
C PRO A 169 0.18 4.78 13.86
N LYS A 170 1.42 4.41 13.57
CA LYS A 170 2.42 4.08 14.57
C LYS A 170 3.79 4.62 14.16
N MET A 171 4.36 5.43 15.03
CA MET A 171 5.72 5.95 14.90
C MET A 171 6.71 5.07 15.65
N ASP A 172 7.65 4.49 14.92
CA ASP A 172 8.81 3.79 15.48
C ASP A 172 10.05 4.66 15.23
N ALA A 173 10.65 5.19 16.30
CA ALA A 173 11.86 5.99 16.23
C ALA A 173 12.67 5.85 17.51
N ALA A 174 14.01 5.81 17.39
CA ALA A 174 14.90 5.97 18.52
C ALA A 174 15.09 7.47 18.79
N ILE A 175 14.30 7.99 19.73
CA ILE A 175 14.32 9.40 20.12
C ILE A 175 15.40 9.58 21.18
N GLN A 176 16.45 10.32 20.85
CA GLN A 176 17.58 10.56 21.74
C GLN A 176 17.71 12.06 21.98
N ALA A 177 17.64 12.47 23.25
CA ALA A 177 17.96 13.83 23.63
C ALA A 177 19.43 14.14 23.28
N THR A 178 19.64 15.32 22.71
CA THR A 178 20.94 15.93 22.45
C THR A 178 21.06 17.15 23.36
N GLY A 179 22.25 17.39 23.93
CA GLY A 179 22.48 18.50 24.87
C GLY A 179 22.29 18.15 26.36
N GLY A 180 21.96 19.17 27.17
CA GLY A 180 22.04 19.17 28.64
C GLY A 180 21.15 18.17 29.39
N CYS A 181 20.26 17.46 28.70
CA CYS A 181 19.34 16.47 29.27
C CYS A 181 19.92 15.05 29.40
N LYS A 182 21.15 14.82 28.93
CA LYS A 182 21.84 13.53 29.03
C LYS A 182 22.76 13.51 30.25
N ILE A 183 22.24 13.12 31.41
CA ILE A 183 23.04 12.91 32.63
C ILE A 183 23.37 11.42 32.73
N SER A 184 24.66 11.07 32.74
CA SER A 184 25.14 9.68 32.85
C SER A 184 24.52 8.69 31.84
N GLY A 185 24.22 9.17 30.63
CA GLY A 185 23.63 8.34 29.56
C GLY A 185 22.12 8.07 29.68
N ILE A 186 21.46 8.61 30.71
CA ILE A 186 20.00 8.52 30.90
C ILE A 186 19.36 9.80 30.36
N ASP A 187 18.32 9.65 29.54
CA ASP A 187 17.47 10.77 29.11
C ASP A 187 16.52 11.13 30.25
N VAL A 188 17.04 11.96 31.17
CA VAL A 188 16.32 12.40 32.37
C VAL A 188 15.11 13.24 31.99
N CYS A 189 15.19 13.99 30.89
CA CYS A 189 14.11 14.85 30.43
C CYS A 189 12.92 14.05 29.87
N ASN A 190 13.13 12.97 29.12
CA ASN A 190 12.00 12.12 28.74
C ASN A 190 11.42 11.34 29.95
N LYS A 191 12.27 10.92 30.90
CA LYS A 191 11.81 10.21 32.11
C LYS A 191 10.94 11.08 33.01
N ILE A 192 11.18 12.39 33.01
CA ILE A 192 10.45 13.36 33.82
C ILE A 192 9.22 13.91 33.07
N PHE A 193 9.36 14.30 31.80
CA PHE A 193 8.34 15.09 31.10
C PHE A 193 7.49 14.28 30.11
N GLY A 194 7.88 13.05 29.77
CA GLY A 194 7.14 12.19 28.84
C GLY A 194 6.95 12.78 27.44
N SER A 195 7.85 13.69 27.03
CA SER A 195 7.78 14.46 25.79
C SER A 195 7.78 13.58 24.54
N ASN A 196 8.53 12.47 24.55
CA ASN A 196 8.68 11.59 23.39
C ASN A 196 7.34 11.06 22.88
N ARG A 197 6.46 10.62 23.79
CA ARG A 197 5.14 10.08 23.43
C ARG A 197 4.21 11.16 22.88
N ARG A 198 4.32 12.40 23.38
CA ARG A 198 3.50 13.53 22.90
C ARG A 198 3.94 13.96 21.50
N ILE A 199 5.25 14.04 21.27
CA ILE A 199 5.84 14.31 19.95
C ILE A 199 5.40 13.24 18.94
N GLN A 200 5.55 11.95 19.29
CA GLN A 200 5.12 10.83 18.46
C GLN A 200 3.65 10.94 18.06
N LYS A 201 2.76 11.15 19.02
CA LYS A 201 1.32 11.29 18.75
C LYS A 201 0.99 12.48 17.86
N SER A 202 1.67 13.62 18.03
CA SER A 202 1.47 14.80 17.19
C SER A 202 1.84 14.49 15.73
N VAL A 203 3.00 13.88 15.51
CA VAL A 203 3.45 13.46 14.17
C VAL A 203 2.51 12.43 13.56
N GLU A 204 2.14 11.39 14.31
CA GLU A 204 1.20 10.34 13.89
C GLU A 204 -0.13 10.91 13.41
N SER A 205 -0.72 11.81 14.20
CA SER A 205 -2.03 12.40 13.92
C SER A 205 -1.99 13.31 12.68
N SER A 206 -0.99 14.20 12.58
CA SER A 206 -0.86 15.10 11.44
C SER A 206 -0.57 14.35 10.13
N ALA A 207 0.33 13.35 10.17
CA ALA A 207 0.63 12.53 9.00
C ALA A 207 -0.59 11.72 8.54
N LEU A 208 -1.34 11.11 9.48
CA LEU A 208 -2.57 10.39 9.16
C LEU A 208 -3.60 11.30 8.48
N GLY A 209 -3.84 12.50 9.06
CA GLY A 209 -4.75 13.48 8.50
C GLY A 209 -4.36 13.90 7.08
N ALA A 210 -3.08 14.13 6.84
CA ALA A 210 -2.56 14.50 5.53
C ALA A 210 -2.73 13.38 4.49
N LEU A 211 -2.41 12.13 4.84
CA LEU A 211 -2.55 10.97 3.94
C LEU A 211 -4.01 10.68 3.56
N ASN A 212 -4.95 10.93 4.47
CA ASN A 212 -6.38 10.78 4.21
C ASN A 212 -7.04 12.05 3.62
N GLY A 213 -6.30 13.14 3.44
CA GLY A 213 -6.78 14.37 2.84
C GLY A 213 -7.24 14.18 1.40
N SER A 214 -8.33 14.85 1.00
CA SER A 214 -8.99 14.68 -0.31
C SER A 214 -8.02 14.78 -1.50
N ARG A 215 -7.10 15.74 -1.46
CA ARG A 215 -6.12 15.94 -2.54
C ARG A 215 -5.13 14.76 -2.69
N ILE A 216 -4.70 14.17 -1.59
CA ILE A 216 -3.82 12.99 -1.59
C ILE A 216 -4.58 11.73 -1.98
N GLN A 217 -5.83 11.61 -1.53
CA GLN A 217 -6.70 10.52 -1.95
C GLN A 217 -6.97 10.56 -3.46
N SER A 218 -7.10 11.75 -4.08
CA SER A 218 -7.15 11.89 -5.54
C SER A 218 -5.85 11.48 -6.22
N GLY A 219 -4.70 11.82 -5.65
CA GLY A 219 -3.40 11.40 -6.17
C GLY A 219 -3.20 9.88 -6.11
N LEU A 220 -3.57 9.25 -4.99
CA LEU A 220 -3.59 7.80 -4.83
C LEU A 220 -4.55 7.14 -5.81
N ALA A 221 -5.74 7.71 -5.99
CA ALA A 221 -6.70 7.21 -6.97
C ALA A 221 -6.17 7.28 -8.40
N ALA A 222 -5.47 8.36 -8.78
CA ALA A 222 -4.82 8.46 -10.07
C ALA A 222 -3.72 7.41 -10.27
N VAL A 223 -2.89 7.17 -9.25
CA VAL A 223 -1.85 6.13 -9.26
C VAL A 223 -2.48 4.74 -9.42
N LEU A 224 -3.53 4.44 -8.66
CA LEU A 224 -4.23 3.16 -8.71
C LEU A 224 -4.99 2.97 -10.01
N LYS A 225 -5.54 4.02 -10.60
CA LYS A 225 -6.18 3.96 -11.92
C LYS A 225 -5.22 3.48 -13.01
N LEU A 226 -3.98 3.98 -13.02
CA LEU A 226 -2.94 3.51 -13.94
C LEU A 226 -2.59 2.03 -13.71
N TYR A 227 -2.55 1.59 -12.46
CA TYR A 227 -2.38 0.17 -12.12
C TYR A 227 -3.54 -0.67 -12.66
N LEU A 228 -4.79 -0.30 -12.40
CA LEU A 228 -5.98 -1.03 -12.85
C LEU A 228 -6.04 -1.11 -14.38
N GLN A 229 -5.74 -0.01 -15.08
CA GLN A 229 -5.64 0.02 -16.54
C GLN A 229 -4.58 -0.97 -17.06
N SER A 230 -3.43 -1.07 -16.41
CA SER A 230 -2.39 -2.06 -16.78
C SER A 230 -2.82 -3.52 -16.58
N LYS A 231 -3.89 -3.76 -15.81
CA LYS A 231 -4.53 -5.06 -15.63
C LYS A 231 -5.78 -5.25 -16.48
N ASN A 232 -6.03 -4.36 -17.45
CA ASN A 232 -7.25 -4.31 -18.26
C ASN A 232 -8.55 -4.14 -17.43
N ILE A 233 -8.46 -3.53 -16.27
CA ILE A 233 -9.61 -3.17 -15.43
C ILE A 233 -9.90 -1.68 -15.69
N THR A 234 -10.78 -1.41 -16.66
CA THR A 234 -11.01 -0.05 -17.19
C THR A 234 -12.42 0.49 -16.98
N GLY A 235 -13.33 -0.32 -16.45
CA GLY A 235 -14.71 0.08 -16.14
C GLY A 235 -14.84 0.85 -14.82
N LYS A 236 -16.05 1.33 -14.53
CA LYS A 236 -16.37 1.94 -13.23
C LYS A 236 -16.15 0.91 -12.12
N ILE A 237 -15.43 1.29 -11.08
CA ILE A 237 -15.25 0.41 -9.91
C ILE A 237 -16.50 0.50 -9.05
N LEU A 238 -17.06 -0.66 -8.73
CA LEU A 238 -18.31 -0.82 -7.97
C LEU A 238 -18.03 -1.30 -6.54
N GLY A 239 -16.91 -1.99 -6.33
CA GLY A 239 -16.50 -2.45 -5.01
C GLY A 239 -15.03 -2.86 -4.97
N VAL A 240 -14.43 -2.69 -3.81
CA VAL A 240 -13.07 -3.16 -3.51
C VAL A 240 -13.02 -3.73 -2.11
N GLY A 241 -12.22 -4.77 -1.91
CA GLY A 241 -12.05 -5.40 -0.61
C GLY A 241 -10.93 -6.42 -0.61
N VAL A 242 -10.54 -6.86 0.58
CA VAL A 242 -9.61 -7.98 0.74
C VAL A 242 -10.41 -9.22 1.09
N GLN A 243 -10.18 -10.31 0.37
CA GLN A 243 -10.79 -11.61 0.65
C GLN A 243 -9.69 -12.67 0.62
N ASN A 244 -9.44 -13.29 1.78
CA ASN A 244 -8.30 -14.19 1.96
C ASN A 244 -7.00 -13.48 1.53
N ALA A 245 -6.17 -14.12 0.70
CA ALA A 245 -4.92 -13.56 0.22
C ALA A 245 -5.07 -12.61 -0.99
N ASP A 246 -6.29 -12.31 -1.43
CA ASP A 246 -6.56 -11.56 -2.65
C ASP A 246 -7.21 -10.21 -2.37
N LEU A 247 -6.83 -9.22 -3.18
CA LEU A 247 -7.62 -8.04 -3.45
C LEU A 247 -8.73 -8.41 -4.44
N LEU A 248 -9.98 -8.24 -4.01
CA LEU A 248 -11.16 -8.35 -4.85
C LEU A 248 -11.53 -6.96 -5.37
N ILE A 249 -11.70 -6.84 -6.69
CA ILE A 249 -12.21 -5.65 -7.36
C ILE A 249 -13.43 -6.03 -8.18
N THR A 250 -14.56 -5.40 -7.90
CA THR A 250 -15.77 -5.48 -8.73
C THR A 250 -15.81 -4.25 -9.63
N ALA A 251 -15.83 -4.47 -10.94
CA ALA A 251 -15.92 -3.42 -11.94
C ALA A 251 -17.08 -3.66 -12.90
N GLN A 252 -17.61 -2.60 -13.46
CA GLN A 252 -18.58 -2.69 -14.53
C GLN A 252 -17.88 -3.14 -15.83
N SER A 253 -18.41 -4.17 -16.49
CA SER A 253 -17.95 -4.62 -17.81
C SER A 253 -18.04 -3.45 -18.79
N SER A 254 -16.90 -3.10 -19.40
CA SER A 254 -16.84 -2.05 -20.42
C SER A 254 -17.45 -2.49 -21.77
N GLY A 255 -17.90 -3.74 -21.90
CA GLY A 255 -18.58 -4.27 -23.08
C GLY A 255 -17.74 -4.31 -24.37
N GLY A 256 -16.52 -3.78 -24.36
CA GLY A 256 -15.63 -3.67 -25.52
C GLY A 256 -14.26 -4.28 -25.26
N THR A 257 -13.61 -4.74 -26.33
CA THR A 257 -12.19 -5.12 -26.31
C THR A 257 -11.36 -3.88 -25.92
N PRO A 258 -10.48 -3.94 -24.90
CA PRO A 258 -9.68 -2.79 -24.51
C PRO A 258 -8.75 -2.39 -25.67
N THR A 259 -9.01 -1.25 -26.28
CA THR A 259 -8.09 -0.61 -27.22
C THR A 259 -7.07 0.19 -26.42
N VAL A 260 -5.91 -0.41 -26.17
CA VAL A 260 -4.75 0.33 -25.66
C VAL A 260 -4.25 1.22 -26.79
N LYS A 261 -4.53 2.53 -26.75
CA LYS A 261 -3.88 3.50 -27.62
C LYS A 261 -2.47 3.76 -27.09
N HIS A 262 -1.48 3.10 -27.68
CA HIS A 262 -0.07 3.50 -27.55
C HIS A 262 0.18 4.76 -28.42
N PRO A 263 1.06 5.69 -27.99
CA PRO A 263 1.40 6.89 -28.76
C PRO A 263 2.17 6.63 -30.08
N LEU A 264 2.29 5.38 -30.53
CA LEU A 264 2.96 4.97 -31.77
C LEU A 264 2.10 4.05 -32.68
N GLY A 265 0.79 3.92 -32.44
CA GLY A 265 -0.14 3.21 -33.32
C GLY A 265 -0.95 2.09 -32.65
N THR A 266 -2.01 1.66 -33.34
CA THR A 266 -2.98 0.67 -32.88
C THR A 266 -2.44 -0.75 -33.05
N ILE A 267 -2.16 -1.46 -31.96
CA ILE A 267 -1.91 -2.92 -31.99
C ILE A 267 -3.18 -3.62 -31.52
N GLN A 268 -3.83 -4.37 -32.41
CA GLN A 268 -4.85 -5.34 -32.00
C GLN A 268 -4.15 -6.52 -31.31
N VAL A 269 -4.28 -6.61 -29.99
CA VAL A 269 -3.84 -7.80 -29.26
C VAL A 269 -4.90 -8.88 -29.45
N ALA A 270 -4.54 -9.95 -30.17
CA ALA A 270 -5.38 -11.14 -30.28
C ALA A 270 -5.68 -11.71 -28.88
N PRO A 271 -6.87 -12.28 -28.64
CA PRO A 271 -7.19 -12.87 -27.35
C PRO A 271 -6.16 -13.95 -26.99
N ALA A 272 -5.73 -13.94 -25.73
CA ALA A 272 -4.81 -14.92 -25.18
C ALA A 272 -5.33 -16.34 -25.49
N SER A 273 -4.47 -17.17 -26.08
CA SER A 273 -4.76 -18.60 -26.21
C SER A 273 -5.05 -19.19 -24.83
N PRO A 274 -6.05 -20.07 -24.71
CA PRO A 274 -6.31 -20.75 -23.45
C PRO A 274 -5.05 -21.49 -22.99
N ALA A 275 -4.80 -21.44 -21.68
CA ALA A 275 -3.69 -22.14 -21.05
C ALA A 275 -3.67 -23.63 -21.45
N PRO A 276 -2.50 -24.25 -21.62
CA PRO A 276 -2.41 -25.67 -21.91
C PRO A 276 -3.10 -26.47 -20.80
N ALA A 277 -4.01 -27.36 -21.21
CA ALA A 277 -4.71 -28.25 -20.29
C ALA A 277 -3.70 -29.11 -19.53
N SER A 278 -3.82 -29.15 -18.19
CA SER A 278 -3.07 -30.08 -17.34
C SER A 278 -3.32 -31.52 -17.80
N PRO A 279 -2.29 -32.39 -17.84
CA PRO A 279 -2.45 -33.77 -18.31
C PRO A 279 -3.32 -34.57 -17.32
N SER A 280 -4.42 -35.12 -17.81
CA SER A 280 -5.25 -36.07 -17.05
C SER A 280 -4.51 -37.39 -16.88
N THR A 281 -4.19 -37.75 -15.64
CA THR A 281 -3.75 -39.10 -15.28
C THR A 281 -4.95 -40.05 -15.30
N THR A 282 -5.31 -40.54 -16.47
CA THR A 282 -6.16 -41.73 -16.63
C THR A 282 -5.31 -42.81 -17.27
N LYS A 283 -4.67 -43.61 -16.40
CA LYS A 283 -3.94 -44.81 -16.77
C LYS A 283 -4.96 -45.86 -17.27
N PRO A 284 -4.87 -46.39 -18.50
CA PRO A 284 -5.69 -47.52 -18.90
C PRO A 284 -5.30 -48.76 -18.09
N LEU A 285 -6.30 -49.44 -17.52
CA LEU A 285 -6.13 -50.75 -16.91
C LEU A 285 -5.76 -51.76 -18.02
N ALA A 286 -4.64 -52.44 -17.88
CA ALA A 286 -4.20 -53.46 -18.82
C ALA A 286 -5.18 -54.65 -18.88
N PRO A 287 -5.39 -55.28 -20.05
CA PRO A 287 -6.18 -56.50 -20.15
C PRO A 287 -5.45 -57.67 -19.49
N ALA A 288 -6.22 -58.56 -18.84
CA ALA A 288 -5.72 -59.75 -18.16
C ALA A 288 -4.97 -60.70 -19.12
N PRO A 289 -3.87 -61.34 -18.71
CA PRO A 289 -3.20 -62.33 -19.53
C PRO A 289 -4.04 -63.61 -19.59
N GLY A 290 -4.33 -64.05 -20.83
CA GLY A 290 -4.95 -65.33 -21.12
C GLY A 290 -4.04 -66.49 -20.70
N GLY A 291 -4.59 -67.39 -19.88
CA GLY A 291 -3.94 -68.65 -19.54
C GLY A 291 -3.98 -69.61 -20.73
N THR A 292 -2.81 -69.91 -21.29
CA THR A 292 -2.62 -71.06 -22.16
C THR A 292 -2.29 -72.30 -21.32
N PHE A 293 -3.10 -73.33 -21.54
CA PHE A 293 -2.85 -74.71 -21.14
C PHE A 293 -1.49 -75.20 -21.66
N GLN A 294 -0.65 -75.77 -20.79
CA GLN A 294 0.31 -76.80 -21.19
C GLN A 294 0.18 -78.03 -20.29
N LYS A 295 0.08 -79.18 -20.95
CA LYS A 295 0.00 -80.54 -20.42
C LYS A 295 1.43 -81.10 -20.28
N ARG A 296 1.76 -81.57 -19.06
CA ARG A 296 2.55 -82.78 -18.69
C ARG A 296 4.00 -82.93 -19.21
N PRO A 297 4.87 -83.70 -18.50
CA PRO A 297 4.68 -85.09 -18.06
C PRO A 297 3.86 -85.31 -16.78
#